data_AF-A0A2W4Z6Q9-F1
#
_entry.id   AF-A0A2W4Z6Q9-F1
#
_cell.length_a   1.000
_cell.length_b   1.000
_cell.length_c   1.000
_cell.angle_alpha   90.00
_cell.angle_beta   90.00
_cell.angle_gamma   90.00
#
_symmetry.space_group_name_H-M   'P 1'
#
loop_
_entity.id
_entity.type
_entity.pdbx_description
1 polymer ?
#
loop_
_entity_poly.entity_id
_entity_poly.type
_entity_poly.pdbx_seq_one_letter_code
_entity_poly.pdbx_strand_id
1 'polypeptide(L)'
;MLFQTPTQFAVLALLLFAGWLFGLASSSGGRKWKQRLRDEEAAHKAYRAEVATDLKARDERLREVEAERDRLASERTTATAATTATVAGGSSAGGGFFGWGRDNLSRIRGIDADLEHALGQRGIKTYRAIENLSEADERALEDDLRLRPGTIDSERWREQASMLREGHDDDHRSRWG
;
A
#
# COMPACT_ATOMS: atom_id res chain seq x y z
N MET A 1 69.09 -45.43 -2.29
CA MET A 1 68.20 -45.18 -1.13
C MET A 1 68.54 -43.81 -0.58
N LEU A 2 67.59 -42.87 -0.62
CA LEU A 2 67.88 -41.43 -0.55
C LEU A 2 68.21 -40.90 0.86
N PHE A 3 68.00 -41.70 1.92
CA PHE A 3 68.30 -41.30 3.30
C PHE A 3 68.97 -42.46 4.04
N GLN A 4 70.20 -42.24 4.52
CA GLN A 4 70.98 -43.27 5.21
C GLN A 4 71.45 -42.85 6.60
N THR A 5 71.32 -41.57 6.98
CA THR A 5 71.76 -41.09 8.31
C THR A 5 70.58 -40.72 9.22
N PRO A 6 70.65 -41.02 10.53
CA PRO A 6 69.62 -40.62 11.51
C PRO A 6 69.36 -39.10 11.52
N THR A 7 70.39 -38.31 11.22
CA THR A 7 70.32 -36.86 11.13
C THR A 7 69.43 -36.37 9.99
N GLN A 8 69.35 -37.07 8.86
CA GLN A 8 68.44 -36.72 7.76
C GLN A 8 66.97 -36.88 8.16
N PHE A 9 66.64 -37.93 8.90
CA PHE A 9 65.30 -38.13 9.44
C PHE A 9 64.93 -37.07 10.50
N ALA A 10 65.90 -36.66 11.33
CA ALA A 10 65.69 -35.58 12.30
C ALA A 10 65.38 -34.23 11.61
N VAL A 11 66.08 -33.91 10.52
CA VAL A 11 65.83 -32.70 9.72
C VAL A 11 64.46 -32.77 9.04
N LEU A 12 64.07 -33.91 8.47
CA LEU A 12 62.75 -34.10 7.87
C LEU A 12 61.62 -33.97 8.90
N ALA A 13 61.79 -34.55 10.08
CA ALA A 13 60.83 -34.41 11.18
C ALA A 13 60.69 -32.94 11.60
N LEU A 14 61.81 -32.22 11.73
CA LEU A 14 61.80 -30.81 12.10
C LEU A 14 61.10 -29.96 11.04
N LEU A 15 61.36 -30.21 9.75
CA LEU A 15 60.68 -29.53 8.64
C LEU A 15 59.17 -29.85 8.61
N LEU A 16 58.78 -31.10 8.88
CA LEU A 16 57.39 -31.50 8.96
C LEU A 16 56.67 -30.81 10.11
N PHE A 17 57.28 -30.77 11.29
CA PHE A 17 56.74 -30.05 12.44
C PHE A 17 56.68 -28.54 12.20
N ALA A 18 57.69 -27.95 11.57
CA ALA A 18 57.70 -26.54 11.22
C ALA A 18 56.60 -26.19 10.21
N GLY A 19 56.44 -27.00 9.15
CA GLY A 19 55.38 -26.84 8.15
C GLY A 19 53.98 -27.04 8.75
N TRP A 20 53.83 -28.00 9.65
CA TRP A 20 52.57 -28.25 10.36
C TRP A 20 52.18 -27.07 11.28
N LEU A 21 53.13 -26.56 12.07
CA LEU A 21 52.90 -25.39 12.92
C LEU A 21 52.58 -24.13 12.09
N PHE A 22 53.28 -23.94 10.97
CA PHE A 22 53.03 -22.82 10.07
C PHE A 22 51.64 -22.90 9.42
N GLY A 23 51.21 -24.08 8.99
CA GLY A 23 49.85 -24.31 8.46
C GLY A 23 48.76 -24.07 9.50
N LEU A 24 48.97 -24.51 10.75
CA LEU A 24 48.03 -24.31 11.84
C LEU A 24 47.89 -22.83 12.22
N ALA A 25 49.01 -22.10 12.28
CA ALA A 25 49.01 -20.66 12.51
C ALA A 25 48.28 -19.89 11.39
N SER A 26 48.46 -20.30 10.13
CA SER A 26 47.80 -19.68 8.96
C SER A 26 46.28 -19.95 8.91
N SER A 27 45.82 -21.08 9.44
CA SER A 27 44.39 -21.43 9.51
C SER A 27 43.56 -20.57 10.49
N SER A 28 44.21 -19.79 11.35
CA SER A 28 43.56 -19.00 12.40
C SER A 28 42.70 -17.82 11.89
N GLY A 29 42.78 -17.49 10.59
CA GLY A 29 41.93 -16.48 9.92
C GLY A 29 40.44 -16.83 9.86
N GLY A 30 40.07 -18.07 10.18
CA GLY A 30 38.69 -18.55 10.08
C GLY A 30 37.69 -18.01 11.12
N ARG A 31 38.16 -17.41 12.21
CA ARG A 31 37.27 -16.98 13.32
C ARG A 31 36.53 -15.68 13.03
N LYS A 32 37.15 -14.75 12.30
CA LYS A 32 36.57 -13.42 12.03
C LYS A 32 35.40 -13.48 11.05
N TRP A 33 35.51 -14.30 9.99
CA TRP A 33 34.39 -14.47 9.04
C TRP A 33 33.20 -15.19 9.67
N LYS A 34 33.45 -16.19 10.54
CA LYS A 34 32.39 -16.86 11.31
C LYS A 34 31.72 -15.96 12.34
N GLN A 35 32.42 -14.95 12.86
CA GLN A 35 31.81 -13.95 13.73
C GLN A 35 30.90 -13.03 12.92
N ARG A 36 31.40 -12.48 11.80
CA ARG A 36 30.60 -11.62 10.92
C ARG A 36 29.34 -12.31 10.39
N LEU A 37 29.44 -13.57 9.98
CA LEU A 37 28.27 -14.34 9.54
C LEU A 37 27.23 -14.51 10.65
N ARG A 38 27.67 -14.80 11.89
CA ARG A 38 26.77 -14.90 13.05
C ARG A 38 26.13 -13.57 13.40
N ASP A 39 26.87 -12.47 13.27
CA ASP A 39 26.36 -11.12 13.52
C ASP A 39 25.33 -10.73 12.45
N GLU A 40 25.58 -11.05 11.17
CA GLU A 40 24.64 -10.86 10.06
C GLU A 40 23.36 -11.70 10.25
N GLU A 41 23.49 -12.99 10.59
CA GLU A 41 22.36 -13.88 10.89
C GLU A 41 21.53 -13.37 12.09
N ALA A 42 22.19 -12.87 13.14
CA ALA A 42 21.54 -12.29 14.30
C ALA A 42 20.76 -11.02 13.94
N ALA A 43 21.34 -10.15 13.11
CA ALA A 43 20.68 -8.93 12.63
C ALA A 43 19.43 -9.26 11.79
N HIS A 44 19.52 -10.24 10.88
CA HIS A 44 18.37 -10.68 10.09
C HIS A 44 17.26 -11.28 10.95
N LYS A 45 17.62 -12.07 11.96
CA LYS A 45 16.65 -12.64 12.90
C LYS A 45 15.97 -11.56 13.74
N ALA A 46 16.73 -10.58 14.23
CA ALA A 46 16.21 -9.46 15.00
C ALA A 46 15.21 -8.64 14.15
N TYR A 47 15.57 -8.30 12.92
CA TYR A 47 14.70 -7.58 11.99
C TYR A 47 13.40 -8.34 11.72
N ARG A 48 13.47 -9.65 11.45
CA ARG A 48 12.27 -10.48 11.24
C ARG A 48 11.37 -10.56 12.47
N ALA A 49 11.96 -10.62 13.67
CA ALA A 49 11.20 -10.64 14.91
C ALA A 49 10.49 -9.30 15.15
N GLU A 50 11.17 -8.17 14.92
CA GLU A 50 10.60 -6.83 15.05
C GLU A 50 9.44 -6.60 14.08
N VAL A 51 9.61 -6.95 12.81
CA VAL A 51 8.54 -6.88 11.80
C VAL A 51 7.35 -7.75 12.21
N ALA A 52 7.60 -8.97 12.69
CA ALA A 52 6.53 -9.85 13.14
C ALA A 52 5.77 -9.29 14.35
N THR A 53 6.45 -8.58 15.26
CA THR A 53 5.80 -7.91 16.40
C THR A 53 4.96 -6.72 15.97
N ASP A 54 5.46 -5.90 15.03
CA ASP A 54 4.74 -4.75 14.51
C ASP A 54 3.49 -5.18 13.73
N LEU A 55 3.59 -6.21 12.88
CA LEU A 55 2.44 -6.78 12.18
C LEU A 55 1.36 -7.26 13.16
N LYS A 56 1.74 -8.00 14.21
CA LYS A 56 0.78 -8.43 15.25
C LYS A 56 0.11 -7.25 15.95
N ALA A 57 0.86 -6.19 16.26
CA ALA A 57 0.31 -4.99 16.89
C ALA A 57 -0.68 -4.26 15.97
N ARG A 58 -0.39 -4.20 14.67
CA ARG A 58 -1.29 -3.62 13.66
C ARG A 58 -2.55 -4.45 13.47
N ASP A 59 -2.42 -5.77 13.40
CA ASP A 59 -3.56 -6.69 13.27
C ASP A 59 -4.51 -6.59 14.46
N GLU A 60 -3.97 -6.45 15.67
CA GLU A 60 -4.79 -6.27 16.87
C GLU A 60 -5.56 -4.95 16.86
N ARG A 61 -4.90 -3.86 16.47
CA ARG A 61 -5.58 -2.56 16.28
C ARG A 61 -6.67 -2.63 15.22
N LEU A 62 -6.45 -3.38 14.13
CA LEU A 62 -7.45 -3.55 13.09
C LEU A 62 -8.68 -4.29 13.62
N ARG A 63 -8.49 -5.36 14.40
CA ARG A 63 -9.61 -6.09 15.04
C ARG A 63 -10.39 -5.21 16.01
N GLU A 64 -9.71 -4.39 16.80
CA GLU A 64 -10.37 -3.45 17.71
C GLU A 64 -11.23 -2.45 16.94
N VAL A 65 -10.67 -1.84 15.89
CA VAL A 65 -11.40 -0.90 15.02
C VAL A 65 -12.58 -1.58 14.31
N GLU A 66 -12.42 -2.81 13.83
CA GLU A 66 -13.51 -3.58 13.22
C GLU A 66 -14.62 -3.87 14.24
N ALA A 67 -14.27 -4.26 15.46
CA ALA A 67 -15.24 -4.48 16.53
C ALA A 67 -15.97 -3.19 16.94
N GLU A 68 -15.28 -2.07 17.02
CA GLU A 68 -15.89 -0.75 17.25
C GLU A 68 -16.83 -0.37 16.12
N ARG A 69 -16.41 -0.55 14.86
CA ARG A 69 -17.25 -0.30 13.69
C ARG A 69 -18.52 -1.15 13.73
N ASP A 70 -18.42 -2.43 14.08
CA ASP A 70 -19.57 -3.34 14.12
C ASP A 70 -20.53 -3.01 15.27
N ARG A 71 -19.99 -2.56 16.42
CA ARG A 71 -20.79 -2.00 17.53
C ARG A 71 -21.53 -0.74 17.07
N LEU A 72 -20.83 0.23 16.49
CA LEU A 72 -21.42 1.46 15.98
C LEU A 72 -22.44 1.19 14.85
N ALA A 73 -22.20 0.19 14.00
CA ALA A 73 -23.15 -0.22 12.97
C ALA A 73 -24.43 -0.83 13.58
N SER A 74 -24.29 -1.61 14.65
CA SER A 74 -25.42 -2.17 15.39
C SER A 74 -26.23 -1.08 16.09
N GLU A 75 -25.56 -0.15 16.78
CA GLU A 75 -26.18 1.03 17.41
C GLU A 75 -26.86 1.95 16.39
N ARG A 76 -26.24 2.15 15.23
CA ARG A 76 -26.84 2.93 14.14
C ARG A 76 -28.06 2.22 13.56
N THR A 77 -28.03 0.89 13.42
CA THR A 77 -29.17 0.11 12.93
C THR A 77 -30.34 0.19 13.91
N THR A 78 -30.11 0.08 15.22
CA THR A 78 -31.19 0.23 16.22
C THR A 78 -31.72 1.65 16.29
N ALA A 79 -30.85 2.67 16.22
CA ALA A 79 -31.24 4.08 16.17
C ALA A 79 -31.98 4.44 14.88
N THR A 80 -31.55 3.92 13.73
CA THR A 80 -32.27 4.05 12.45
C THR A 80 -33.62 3.34 12.53
N ALA A 81 -33.73 2.13 13.08
CA ALA A 81 -35.03 1.46 13.24
C ALA A 81 -35.99 2.24 14.14
N ALA A 82 -35.50 2.79 15.26
CA ALA A 82 -36.28 3.66 16.14
C ALA A 82 -36.67 4.99 15.47
N THR A 83 -35.76 5.57 14.67
CA THR A 83 -36.02 6.77 13.88
C THR A 83 -37.06 6.49 12.80
N THR A 84 -36.91 5.44 11.98
CA THR A 84 -37.87 5.01 10.95
C THR A 84 -39.24 4.71 11.54
N ALA A 85 -39.33 4.09 12.72
CA ALA A 85 -40.60 3.90 13.42
C ALA A 85 -41.24 5.24 13.86
N THR A 86 -40.42 6.23 14.23
CA THR A 86 -40.87 7.58 14.60
C THR A 86 -41.26 8.42 13.37
N VAL A 87 -40.53 8.31 12.25
CA VAL A 87 -40.82 9.01 10.98
C VAL A 87 -42.00 8.38 10.23
N ALA A 88 -42.21 7.06 10.33
CA ALA A 88 -43.40 6.41 9.78
C ALA A 88 -44.70 6.86 10.48
N GLY A 89 -44.61 7.32 11.74
CA GLY A 89 -45.71 7.96 12.46
C GLY A 89 -45.85 9.46 12.18
N GLY A 90 -44.90 10.08 11.49
CA GLY A 90 -44.85 11.51 11.26
C GLY A 90 -44.23 11.86 9.91
N SER A 91 -45.10 12.14 8.94
CA SER A 91 -44.83 12.87 7.69
C SER A 91 -44.51 12.03 6.45
N SER A 92 -45.56 11.76 5.69
CA SER A 92 -45.57 11.94 4.25
C SER A 92 -45.21 13.40 3.89
N ALA A 93 -43.92 13.74 3.81
CA ALA A 93 -43.46 14.96 3.12
C ALA A 93 -41.92 14.98 3.01
N GLY A 94 -41.43 14.86 1.77
CA GLY A 94 -40.29 15.63 1.24
C GLY A 94 -38.88 15.40 1.79
N GLY A 95 -37.97 14.97 0.91
CA GLY A 95 -36.56 15.39 0.97
C GLY A 95 -35.53 14.26 0.96
N GLY A 96 -34.96 13.98 -0.21
CA GLY A 96 -33.76 13.16 -0.38
C GLY A 96 -32.69 13.91 -1.17
N PHE A 97 -32.15 15.02 -0.64
CA PHE A 97 -31.07 15.82 -1.26
C PHE A 97 -29.67 15.55 -0.63
N PHE A 98 -29.54 14.61 0.30
CA PHE A 98 -28.23 14.21 0.86
C PHE A 98 -28.10 12.70 0.87
N GLY A 99 -27.97 12.12 -0.32
CA GLY A 99 -27.56 10.73 -0.51
C GLY A 99 -26.05 10.68 -0.69
N TRP A 100 -25.38 9.92 0.17
CA TRP A 100 -24.03 9.39 -0.06
C TRP A 100 -24.04 8.39 -1.23
N GLY A 101 -24.53 8.82 -2.39
CA GLY A 101 -24.51 8.08 -3.63
C GLY A 101 -23.16 8.32 -4.26
N ARG A 102 -22.40 7.24 -4.46
CA ARG A 102 -21.24 7.26 -5.34
C ARG A 102 -21.75 7.65 -6.72
N ASP A 103 -21.36 8.82 -7.21
CA ASP A 103 -21.69 9.21 -8.58
C ASP A 103 -20.94 8.28 -9.53
N ASN A 104 -21.50 8.00 -10.70
CA ASN A 104 -20.83 7.17 -11.69
C ASN A 104 -19.90 8.04 -12.53
N LEU A 105 -18.63 8.17 -12.12
CA LEU A 105 -17.65 9.05 -12.78
C LEU A 105 -17.34 8.57 -14.20
N SER A 106 -17.53 7.28 -14.50
CA SER A 106 -17.32 6.73 -15.85
C SER A 106 -18.25 7.30 -16.92
N ARG A 107 -19.21 8.14 -16.55
CA ARG A 107 -20.08 8.86 -17.49
C ARG A 107 -19.42 10.09 -18.11
N ILE A 108 -18.37 10.61 -17.49
CA ILE A 108 -17.60 11.73 -18.04
C ILE A 108 -16.69 11.17 -19.14
N ARG A 109 -16.73 11.77 -20.32
CA ARG A 109 -15.90 11.32 -21.45
C ARG A 109 -14.43 11.44 -21.07
N GLY A 110 -13.71 10.33 -21.21
CA GLY A 110 -12.29 10.22 -20.88
C GLY A 110 -12.00 9.64 -19.49
N ILE A 111 -13.03 9.42 -18.67
CA ILE A 111 -12.92 8.67 -17.41
C ILE A 111 -13.32 7.21 -17.66
N ASP A 112 -12.31 6.36 -17.88
CA ASP A 112 -12.49 4.91 -17.97
C ASP A 112 -12.71 4.29 -16.56
N ALA A 113 -13.16 3.04 -16.51
CA ALA A 113 -13.38 2.33 -15.24
C ALA A 113 -12.12 2.24 -14.36
N ASP A 114 -10.94 2.11 -14.99
CA ASP A 114 -9.65 2.12 -14.29
C ASP A 114 -9.33 3.51 -13.71
N LEU A 115 -9.75 4.57 -14.42
CA LEU A 115 -9.58 5.95 -14.01
C LEU A 115 -10.52 6.32 -12.85
N GLU A 116 -11.77 5.89 -12.95
CA GLU A 116 -12.73 6.00 -11.85
C GLU A 116 -12.23 5.28 -10.60
N HIS A 117 -11.61 4.11 -10.76
CA HIS A 117 -11.03 3.39 -9.63
C HIS A 117 -9.87 4.17 -9.00
N ALA A 118 -8.97 4.72 -9.81
CA ALA A 118 -7.86 5.57 -9.34
C ALA A 118 -8.35 6.85 -8.63
N LEU A 119 -9.38 7.50 -9.19
CA LEU A 119 -10.06 8.65 -8.57
C LEU A 119 -10.74 8.27 -7.24
N GLY A 120 -11.39 7.11 -7.21
CA GLY A 120 -12.04 6.56 -6.02
C GLY A 120 -11.06 6.25 -4.89
N GLN A 121 -9.85 5.76 -5.21
CA GLN A 121 -8.76 5.56 -4.23
C GLN A 121 -8.28 6.89 -3.62
N ARG A 122 -8.34 7.98 -4.38
CA ARG A 122 -8.01 9.34 -3.94
C ARG A 122 -9.15 10.05 -3.21
N GLY A 123 -10.30 9.39 -3.06
CA GLY A 123 -11.47 9.93 -2.36
C GLY A 123 -12.39 10.79 -3.24
N ILE A 124 -12.09 10.93 -4.54
CA ILE A 124 -12.91 11.64 -5.52
C ILE A 124 -13.98 10.67 -6.02
N LYS A 125 -15.18 10.75 -5.43
CA LYS A 125 -16.27 9.77 -5.64
C LYS A 125 -17.60 10.41 -6.08
N THR A 126 -17.59 11.70 -6.36
CA THR A 126 -18.78 12.52 -6.65
C THR A 126 -18.46 13.52 -7.76
N TYR A 127 -19.42 13.86 -8.62
CA TYR A 127 -19.28 14.87 -9.68
C TYR A 127 -18.87 16.22 -9.08
N ARG A 128 -19.37 16.54 -7.88
CA ARG A 128 -19.00 17.76 -7.12
C ARG A 128 -17.51 17.81 -6.76
N ALA A 129 -16.86 16.67 -6.58
CA ALA A 129 -15.42 16.64 -6.28
C ALA A 129 -14.59 16.94 -7.54
N ILE A 130 -15.07 16.51 -8.72
CA ILE A 130 -14.43 16.79 -10.01
C ILE A 130 -14.61 18.27 -10.38
N GLU A 131 -15.79 18.83 -10.14
CA GLU A 131 -16.08 20.26 -10.37
C GLU A 131 -15.12 21.18 -9.59
N ASN A 132 -14.75 20.77 -8.38
CA ASN A 132 -13.86 21.49 -7.47
C ASN A 132 -12.37 21.17 -7.65
N LEU A 133 -11.98 20.36 -8.65
CA LEU A 133 -10.57 20.15 -8.97
C LEU A 133 -9.89 21.49 -9.26
N SER A 134 -8.74 21.72 -8.64
CA SER A 134 -7.89 22.87 -8.96
C SER A 134 -6.90 22.50 -10.08
N GLU A 135 -6.36 23.49 -10.80
CA GLU A 135 -5.32 23.27 -11.83
C GLU A 135 -4.06 22.56 -11.27
N ALA A 136 -3.82 22.64 -9.95
CA ALA A 136 -2.75 21.90 -9.29
C ALA A 136 -3.12 20.42 -9.11
N ASP A 137 -4.37 20.15 -8.73
CA ASP A 137 -4.89 18.78 -8.56
C ASP A 137 -5.04 18.08 -9.91
N GLU A 138 -5.46 18.79 -10.95
CA GLU A 138 -5.52 18.30 -12.33
C GLU A 138 -4.15 17.87 -12.82
N ARG A 139 -3.11 18.71 -12.66
CA ARG A 139 -1.74 18.35 -13.04
C ARG A 139 -1.19 17.18 -12.23
N ALA A 140 -1.47 17.13 -10.94
CA ALA A 140 -1.05 16.02 -10.09
C ALA A 140 -1.76 14.71 -10.50
N LEU A 141 -3.02 14.81 -10.92
CA LEU A 141 -3.82 13.70 -11.40
C LEU A 141 -3.35 13.25 -12.79
N GLU A 142 -3.02 14.17 -13.70
CA GLU A 142 -2.46 13.86 -15.01
C GLU A 142 -1.09 13.19 -14.92
N ASP A 143 -0.21 13.68 -14.03
CA ASP A 143 1.12 13.10 -13.79
C ASP A 143 1.01 11.68 -13.21
N ASP A 144 0.13 11.50 -12.23
CA ASP A 144 -0.11 10.20 -11.57
C ASP A 144 -0.73 9.17 -12.52
N LEU A 145 -1.73 9.59 -13.29
CA LEU A 145 -2.41 8.76 -14.28
C LEU A 145 -1.59 8.59 -15.57
N ARG A 146 -0.41 9.24 -15.66
CA ARG A 146 0.45 9.30 -16.84
C ARG A 146 -0.30 9.73 -18.10
N LEU A 147 -1.30 10.58 -17.93
CA LEU A 147 -2.03 11.22 -19.01
C LEU A 147 -1.20 12.36 -19.58
N ARG A 148 -1.51 12.79 -20.81
CA ARG A 148 -0.86 13.98 -21.37
C ARG A 148 -1.27 15.20 -20.55
N PRO A 149 -0.35 16.09 -20.19
CA PRO A 149 -0.69 17.35 -19.52
C PRO A 149 -1.72 18.13 -20.35
N GLY A 150 -2.80 18.58 -19.70
CA GLY A 150 -3.93 19.29 -20.33
C GLY A 150 -5.01 18.38 -20.92
N THR A 151 -4.98 17.07 -20.68
CA THR A 151 -6.05 16.15 -21.12
C THR A 151 -7.35 16.45 -20.38
N ILE A 152 -7.28 16.69 -19.07
CA ILE A 152 -8.46 16.94 -18.22
C ILE A 152 -9.16 18.26 -18.62
N ASP A 153 -8.36 19.28 -18.94
CA ASP A 153 -8.83 20.57 -19.44
C ASP A 153 -9.41 20.44 -20.87
N SER A 154 -8.72 19.74 -21.76
CA SER A 154 -9.17 19.54 -23.15
C SER A 154 -10.48 18.76 -23.24
N GLU A 155 -10.71 17.82 -22.32
CA GLU A 155 -11.93 17.02 -22.24
C GLU A 155 -13.00 17.69 -21.37
N ARG A 156 -12.70 18.84 -20.75
CA ARG A 156 -13.65 19.67 -20.00
C ARG A 156 -14.41 18.89 -18.93
N TRP A 157 -13.69 18.06 -18.16
CA TRP A 157 -14.30 17.18 -17.15
C TRP A 157 -15.15 17.93 -16.13
N ARG A 158 -14.77 19.16 -15.76
CA ARG A 158 -15.48 20.01 -14.80
C ARG A 158 -16.86 20.43 -15.30
N GLU A 159 -16.95 20.78 -16.57
CA GLU A 159 -18.22 21.19 -17.18
C GLU A 159 -19.16 20.01 -17.37
N GLN A 160 -18.61 18.85 -17.75
CA GLN A 160 -19.38 17.61 -17.83
C GLN A 160 -19.90 17.18 -16.45
N ALA A 161 -19.06 17.26 -15.42
CA ALA A 161 -19.45 16.95 -14.05
C ALA A 161 -20.56 17.89 -13.55
N SER A 162 -20.49 19.19 -13.88
CA SER A 162 -21.55 20.16 -13.56
C SER A 162 -22.87 19.79 -14.25
N MET A 163 -22.85 19.50 -15.56
CA MET A 163 -24.04 19.09 -16.32
C MET A 163 -24.67 17.80 -15.80
N LEU A 164 -23.85 16.81 -15.42
CA LEU A 164 -24.32 15.53 -14.87
C LEU A 164 -24.91 15.70 -13.46
N ARG A 165 -24.38 16.62 -12.64
CA ARG A 165 -24.93 16.94 -11.31
C ARG A 165 -26.30 17.61 -11.40
N GLU A 166 -26.52 18.43 -12.42
CA GLU A 166 -27.80 19.11 -12.66
C GLU A 166 -28.92 18.17 -13.16
N GLY A 167 -28.60 16.90 -13.46
CA GLY A 167 -29.57 15.89 -13.86
C GLY A 167 -29.85 15.83 -15.37
N HIS A 168 -29.03 16.50 -16.18
CA HIS A 168 -29.15 16.51 -17.65
C HIS A 168 -28.47 15.28 -18.29
N ASP A 169 -28.77 14.10 -17.78
CA ASP A 169 -28.21 12.81 -18.25
C ASP A 169 -28.54 12.53 -19.74
N ASP A 170 -29.70 12.99 -20.21
CA ASP A 170 -30.19 12.73 -21.57
C ASP A 170 -29.63 13.74 -22.60
N ASP A 171 -29.36 14.98 -22.18
CA ASP A 171 -28.73 16.00 -23.05
C ASP A 171 -27.23 15.73 -23.23
N HIS A 172 -26.55 15.18 -22.22
CA HIS A 172 -25.14 14.80 -22.33
C HIS A 172 -24.94 13.65 -23.34
N ARG A 173 -25.78 12.60 -23.29
CA ARG A 173 -25.77 11.53 -24.31
C ARG A 173 -26.07 12.05 -25.70
N SER A 174 -27.01 12.98 -25.83
CA SER A 174 -27.41 13.50 -27.14
C SER A 174 -26.35 14.41 -27.78
N ARG A 175 -25.55 15.10 -26.96
CA ARG A 175 -24.50 16.02 -27.42
C ARG A 175 -23.15 15.34 -27.66
N TRP A 176 -22.92 14.19 -27.03
CA TRP A 176 -21.59 13.57 -26.96
C TRP A 176 -21.55 12.04 -27.13
N GLY A 177 -22.66 11.38 -27.40
CA GLY A 177 -22.71 9.98 -27.88
C GLY A 177 -22.42 9.89 -29.38
#